data_AF-A0A8G1ZFU6-F1
#
_entry.id   AF-A0A8G1ZFU6-F1
#
_cell.length_a   1.000
_cell.length_b   1.000
_cell.length_c   1.000
_cell.angle_alpha   90.00
_cell.angle_beta   90.00
_cell.angle_gamma   90.00
#
_symmetry.space_group_name_H-M   'P 1'
#
loop_
_entity.id
_entity.type
_entity.pdbx_description
1 polymer ?
#
loop_
_entity_poly.entity_id
_entity_poly.type
_entity_poly.pdbx_seq_one_letter_code
_entity_poly.pdbx_strand_id
1 'polypeptide(L)'
;MTPVGLRIEDDLAQAIDLLAKAAGMTRSAWIKRALIDALQKRPDEIRDVPAFTCPSKLVSMRFPSEEVAAMETVAQQAGLTRAQWIKRTIRWQLWDRAGELRLVPASAQSILKLAVQVRAIGRSLNQAVKAVNAANRPDASVPIELAAQAVIGMEDRLSTVIATATFDLSSITAAEVSYWIGGGKRASRIGKRGA
;
A
#
# COMPACT_ATOMS: atom_id res chain seq x y z
N MET A 1 1.40 -27.43 25.09
CA MET A 1 2.27 -26.26 25.39
C MET A 1 3.59 -26.45 24.66
N THR A 2 4.05 -25.47 23.91
CA THR A 2 5.33 -25.53 23.19
C THR A 2 6.39 -24.80 24.01
N PRO A 3 7.52 -25.44 24.38
CA PRO A 3 8.59 -24.76 25.10
C PRO A 3 9.24 -23.71 24.19
N VAL A 4 9.54 -22.54 24.74
CA VAL A 4 10.28 -21.47 24.07
C VAL A 4 11.60 -21.26 24.80
N GLY A 5 12.71 -21.45 24.10
CA GLY A 5 14.05 -21.15 24.61
C GLY A 5 14.55 -19.81 24.08
N LEU A 6 15.04 -18.94 24.96
CA LEU A 6 15.63 -17.65 24.62
C LEU A 6 16.95 -17.50 25.38
N ARG A 7 17.99 -16.99 24.71
CA ARG A 7 19.21 -16.52 25.37
C ARG A 7 19.01 -15.04 25.70
N ILE A 8 19.17 -14.69 26.96
CA ILE A 8 19.12 -13.33 27.47
C ILE A 8 20.39 -13.05 28.26
N GLU A 9 20.75 -11.78 28.36
CA GLU A 9 21.86 -11.33 29.18
C GLU A 9 21.54 -11.54 30.67
N ASP A 10 22.57 -11.76 31.49
CA ASP A 10 22.42 -12.15 32.90
C ASP A 10 21.76 -11.04 33.74
N ASP A 11 22.03 -9.78 33.41
CA ASP A 11 21.43 -8.60 34.03
C ASP A 11 19.91 -8.52 33.75
N LEU A 12 19.49 -8.79 32.52
CA LEU A 12 18.09 -8.87 32.15
C LEU A 12 17.40 -10.03 32.85
N ALA A 13 18.07 -11.19 32.95
CA ALA A 13 17.54 -12.34 33.70
C ALA A 13 17.30 -11.98 35.18
N GLN A 14 18.26 -11.28 35.80
CA GLN A 14 18.15 -10.82 37.18
C GLN A 14 17.01 -9.81 37.36
N ALA A 15 16.87 -8.85 36.44
CA ALA A 15 15.78 -7.89 36.48
C ALA A 15 14.39 -8.57 36.39
N ILE A 16 14.26 -9.58 35.53
CA ILE A 16 13.03 -10.38 35.42
C ILE A 16 12.73 -11.10 36.74
N ASP A 17 13.73 -11.68 37.40
CA ASP A 17 13.54 -12.37 38.69
C ASP A 17 13.04 -11.44 39.78
N LEU A 18 13.61 -10.24 39.87
CA LEU A 18 13.18 -9.22 40.83
C LEU A 18 11.73 -8.81 40.59
N LEU A 19 11.35 -8.58 39.32
CA LEU A 19 9.99 -8.23 38.94
C LEU A 19 8.99 -9.36 39.18
N ALA A 20 9.37 -10.61 38.89
CA ALA A 20 8.55 -11.77 39.17
C ALA A 20 8.31 -11.94 40.67
N LYS A 21 9.36 -11.80 41.49
CA LYS A 21 9.27 -11.86 42.96
C LYS A 21 8.40 -10.74 43.51
N ALA A 22 8.58 -9.51 43.05
CA ALA A 22 7.77 -8.36 43.47
C ALA A 22 6.28 -8.53 43.10
N ALA A 23 5.99 -9.20 41.99
CA ALA A 23 4.63 -9.52 41.56
C ALA A 23 4.04 -10.78 42.24
N GLY A 24 4.80 -11.49 43.09
CA GLY A 24 4.37 -12.76 43.70
C GLY A 24 4.22 -13.91 42.69
N MET A 25 4.96 -13.87 41.58
CA MET A 25 4.87 -14.81 40.47
C MET A 25 6.15 -15.62 40.29
N THR A 26 6.04 -16.79 39.67
CA THR A 26 7.22 -17.49 39.14
C THR A 26 7.76 -16.73 37.92
N ARG A 27 9.06 -16.88 37.63
CA ARG A 27 9.71 -16.29 36.44
C ARG A 27 8.90 -16.55 35.16
N SER A 28 8.52 -17.80 34.93
CA SER A 28 7.76 -18.20 33.73
C SER A 28 6.35 -17.60 33.69
N ALA A 29 5.65 -17.49 34.82
CA ALA A 29 4.34 -16.87 34.88
C ALA A 29 4.42 -15.36 34.58
N TRP A 30 5.42 -14.68 35.12
CA TRP A 30 5.66 -13.27 34.87
C TRP A 30 6.01 -13.01 33.40
N ILE A 31 6.94 -13.79 32.81
CA ILE A 31 7.29 -13.68 31.38
C ILE A 31 6.06 -13.92 30.50
N LYS A 32 5.26 -14.95 30.80
CA LYS A 32 4.04 -15.24 30.05
C LYS A 32 3.08 -14.06 30.09
N ARG A 33 2.86 -13.46 31.26
CA ARG A 33 2.01 -12.28 31.41
C ARG A 33 2.57 -11.11 30.62
N ALA A 34 3.86 -10.80 30.76
CA ALA A 34 4.50 -9.70 30.04
C ALA A 34 4.39 -9.85 28.52
N LEU A 35 4.52 -11.08 27.99
CA LEU A 35 4.31 -11.38 26.58
C LEU A 35 2.86 -11.14 26.14
N ILE A 36 1.88 -11.60 26.93
CA ILE A 36 0.46 -11.35 26.63
C ILE A 36 0.16 -9.85 26.61
N ASP A 37 0.61 -9.12 27.65
CA ASP A 37 0.42 -7.68 27.77
C ASP A 37 1.07 -6.92 26.58
N ALA A 38 2.25 -7.36 26.13
CA ALA A 38 2.95 -6.77 24.99
C ALA A 38 2.23 -7.05 23.66
N LEU A 39 1.73 -8.27 23.45
CA LEU A 39 1.00 -8.65 22.24
C LEU A 39 -0.32 -7.88 22.11
N GLN A 40 -1.04 -7.71 23.22
CA GLN A 40 -2.30 -6.94 23.23
C GLN A 40 -2.11 -5.46 22.88
N LYS A 41 -0.95 -4.88 23.21
CA LYS A 41 -0.62 -3.47 22.90
C LYS A 41 -0.17 -3.25 21.47
N ARG A 42 0.06 -4.32 20.70
CA ARG A 42 0.64 -4.25 19.35
C ARG A 42 -0.18 -5.06 18.32
N PRO A 43 -1.51 -4.91 18.27
CA PRO A 43 -2.34 -5.69 17.34
C PRO A 43 -1.93 -5.42 15.88
N ASP A 44 -1.55 -4.19 15.55
CA ASP A 44 -1.17 -3.75 14.20
C ASP A 44 0.25 -4.20 13.77
N GLU A 45 1.05 -4.75 14.70
CA GLU A 45 2.36 -5.33 14.36
C GLU A 45 2.25 -6.78 13.88
N ILE A 46 1.11 -7.45 14.11
CA ILE A 46 0.82 -8.77 13.54
C ILE A 46 0.40 -8.56 12.09
N ARG A 47 1.27 -8.94 11.15
CA ARG A 47 1.11 -8.68 9.71
C ARG A 47 0.96 -9.98 8.94
N ASP A 48 0.21 -9.92 7.84
CA ASP A 48 0.11 -11.00 6.84
C ASP A 48 1.44 -11.13 6.09
N VAL A 49 2.41 -11.74 6.75
CA VAL A 49 3.65 -12.17 6.11
C VAL A 49 3.37 -13.53 5.48
N PRO A 50 3.60 -13.72 4.16
CA PRO A 50 3.40 -15.01 3.52
C PRO A 50 4.20 -16.10 4.25
N ALA A 51 3.61 -17.28 4.43
CA ALA A 51 4.33 -18.43 4.93
C ALA A 51 5.45 -18.78 3.93
N PHE A 52 6.71 -18.55 4.31
CA PHE A 52 7.83 -18.81 3.43
C PHE A 52 8.09 -20.31 3.34
N THR A 53 7.75 -20.91 2.20
CA THR A 53 8.09 -22.30 1.87
C THR A 53 9.42 -22.40 1.10
N CYS A 54 9.93 -21.29 0.58
CA CYS A 54 11.15 -21.23 -0.22
C CYS A 54 12.39 -20.82 0.60
N PRO A 55 13.60 -21.28 0.22
CA PRO A 55 14.85 -20.85 0.84
C PRO A 55 15.12 -19.34 0.68
N SER A 56 15.74 -18.73 1.69
CA SER A 56 16.14 -17.32 1.63
C SER A 56 17.32 -17.09 0.67
N LYS A 57 17.32 -15.97 -0.06
CA LYS A 57 18.46 -15.51 -0.88
C LYS A 57 19.14 -14.29 -0.26
N LEU A 58 20.45 -14.16 -0.47
CA LEU A 58 21.23 -13.01 -0.03
C LEU A 58 21.02 -11.82 -0.99
N VAL A 59 20.80 -10.65 -0.42
CA VAL A 59 20.79 -9.37 -1.15
C VAL A 59 21.95 -8.53 -0.63
N SER A 60 22.82 -8.07 -1.52
CA SER A 60 23.97 -7.21 -1.19
C SER A 60 23.74 -5.80 -1.76
N MET A 61 23.91 -4.79 -0.93
CA MET A 61 23.69 -3.38 -1.27
C MET A 61 24.82 -2.53 -0.69
N ARG A 62 25.19 -1.44 -1.39
CA ARG A 62 26.16 -0.46 -0.91
C ARG A 62 25.43 0.83 -0.53
N PHE A 63 25.75 1.34 0.64
CA PHE A 63 25.24 2.60 1.17
C PHE A 63 26.43 3.49 1.60
N PRO A 64 26.30 4.82 1.54
CA PRO A 64 27.22 5.74 2.19
C PRO A 64 27.36 5.43 3.69
N SER A 65 28.54 5.69 4.25
CA SER A 65 28.83 5.43 5.67
C SER A 65 27.88 6.16 6.62
N GLU A 66 27.51 7.39 6.28
CA GLU A 66 26.58 8.22 7.06
C GLU A 66 25.19 7.59 7.15
N GLU A 67 24.68 7.05 6.04
CA GLU A 67 23.40 6.35 6.01
C GLU A 67 23.43 5.07 6.85
N VAL A 68 24.54 4.31 6.78
CA VAL A 68 24.72 3.10 7.59
C VAL A 68 24.72 3.44 9.08
N ALA A 69 25.37 4.53 9.49
CA ALA A 69 25.38 4.99 10.88
C ALA A 69 23.98 5.43 11.35
N ALA A 70 23.22 6.11 10.50
CA ALA A 70 21.84 6.47 10.79
C ALA A 70 20.95 5.22 10.96
N MET A 71 21.09 4.21 10.09
CA MET A 71 20.36 2.95 10.22
C MET A 71 20.70 2.22 11.52
N GLU A 72 21.96 2.19 11.93
CA GLU A 72 22.39 1.57 13.18
C GLU A 72 21.74 2.25 14.39
N THR A 73 21.74 3.59 14.40
CA THR A 73 21.16 4.39 15.49
C THR A 73 19.66 4.09 15.64
N VAL A 74 18.90 4.11 14.55
CA VAL A 74 17.45 3.84 14.57
C VAL A 74 17.16 2.38 14.94
N ALA A 75 17.99 1.45 14.47
CA ALA A 75 17.86 0.04 14.82
C ALA A 75 18.06 -0.18 16.33
N GLN A 76 19.09 0.43 16.92
CA GLN A 76 19.38 0.33 18.35
C GLN A 76 18.26 0.94 19.21
N GLN A 77 17.72 2.10 18.82
CA GLN A 77 16.56 2.70 19.50
C GLN A 77 15.32 1.78 19.47
N ALA A 78 15.18 0.96 18.43
CA ALA A 78 14.11 -0.03 18.30
C ALA A 78 14.44 -1.38 18.95
N GLY A 79 15.63 -1.55 19.56
CA GLY A 79 16.08 -2.82 20.12
C GLY A 79 16.34 -3.90 19.06
N LEU A 80 16.71 -3.50 17.85
CA LEU A 80 16.95 -4.37 16.69
C LEU A 80 18.39 -4.25 16.22
N THR A 81 18.91 -5.30 15.60
CA THR A 81 20.14 -5.16 14.79
C THR A 81 19.82 -4.40 13.50
N ARG A 82 20.81 -3.72 12.90
CA ARG A 82 20.65 -3.07 11.59
C ARG A 82 19.99 -3.97 10.55
N ALA A 83 20.40 -5.24 10.46
CA ALA A 83 19.83 -6.19 9.52
C ALA A 83 18.36 -6.53 9.83
N GLN A 84 17.99 -6.66 11.11
CA GLN A 84 16.60 -6.87 11.53
C GLN A 84 15.73 -5.65 11.22
N TRP A 85 16.25 -4.44 11.47
CA TRP A 85 15.56 -3.19 11.17
C TRP A 85 15.35 -3.02 9.65
N ILE A 86 16.39 -3.23 8.82
CA ILE A 86 16.27 -3.18 7.35
C ILE A 86 15.25 -4.20 6.86
N LYS A 87 15.31 -5.45 7.34
CA LYS A 87 14.29 -6.46 7.00
C LYS A 87 12.90 -5.97 7.41
N ARG A 88 12.71 -5.49 8.64
CA ARG A 88 11.43 -4.96 9.11
C ARG A 88 10.91 -3.84 8.20
N THR A 89 11.76 -2.90 7.80
CA THR A 89 11.40 -1.78 6.90
C THR A 89 11.03 -2.26 5.50
N ILE A 90 11.80 -3.18 4.91
CA ILE A 90 11.48 -3.75 3.58
C ILE A 90 10.18 -4.54 3.65
N ARG A 91 10.00 -5.38 4.67
CA ARG A 91 8.76 -6.14 4.89
C ARG A 91 7.57 -5.23 5.11
N TRP A 92 7.79 -4.10 5.77
CA TRP A 92 6.78 -3.07 5.92
C TRP A 92 6.39 -2.53 4.54
N GLN A 93 7.35 -2.20 3.70
CA GLN A 93 7.05 -1.74 2.34
C GLN A 93 6.36 -2.80 1.46
N LEU A 94 6.66 -4.09 1.67
CA LEU A 94 6.16 -5.18 0.83
C LEU A 94 4.81 -5.77 1.26
N TRP A 95 4.53 -5.85 2.57
CA TRP A 95 3.43 -6.67 3.11
C TRP A 95 2.52 -5.94 4.12
N ASP A 96 2.75 -4.66 4.34
CA ASP A 96 1.64 -3.76 4.69
C ASP A 96 0.93 -3.42 3.38
N ARG A 97 -0.39 -3.20 3.43
CA ARG A 97 -1.21 -2.67 2.34
C ARG A 97 -0.65 -1.40 1.66
N ALA A 98 0.44 -0.81 2.15
CA ALA A 98 1.35 0.08 1.42
C ALA A 98 1.94 -0.51 0.11
N GLY A 99 1.90 -1.83 -0.09
CA GLY A 99 2.23 -2.51 -1.35
C GLY A 99 1.09 -2.56 -2.36
N GLU A 100 -0.15 -2.23 -1.98
CA GLU A 100 -1.23 -1.95 -2.94
C GLU A 100 -1.02 -0.52 -3.48
N LEU A 101 -0.19 -0.41 -4.52
CA LEU A 101 -0.08 0.73 -5.43
C LEU A 101 -0.13 2.11 -4.73
N ARG A 102 1.02 2.58 -4.20
CA ARG A 102 1.15 4.01 -3.82
C ARG A 102 1.18 4.89 -5.06
N LEU A 103 0.01 5.12 -5.62
CA LEU A 103 -0.25 6.23 -6.53
C LEU A 103 0.05 7.52 -5.76
N VAL A 104 0.71 8.47 -6.42
CA VAL A 104 0.78 9.86 -5.93
C VAL A 104 -0.65 10.31 -5.61
N PRO A 105 -0.90 11.04 -4.49
CA PRO A 105 -2.27 11.40 -4.10
C PRO A 105 -3.11 12.06 -5.21
N ALA A 106 -2.47 12.83 -6.09
CA ALA A 106 -3.09 13.39 -7.28
C ALA A 106 -3.55 12.31 -8.28
N SER A 107 -2.71 11.31 -8.57
CA SER A 107 -3.00 10.15 -9.42
C SER A 107 -4.17 9.32 -8.86
N ALA A 108 -4.17 9.05 -7.55
CA ALA A 108 -5.24 8.32 -6.88
C ALA A 108 -6.60 9.02 -7.01
N GLN A 109 -6.63 10.33 -6.78
CA GLN A 109 -7.85 11.15 -6.91
C GLN A 109 -8.35 11.20 -8.36
N SER A 110 -7.46 11.31 -9.33
CA SER A 110 -7.83 11.32 -10.75
C SER A 110 -8.39 9.97 -11.21
N ILE A 111 -7.80 8.85 -10.78
CA ILE A 111 -8.31 7.51 -11.08
C ILE A 111 -9.68 7.28 -10.47
N LEU A 112 -9.92 7.77 -9.24
CA LEU A 112 -11.23 7.69 -8.60
C LEU A 112 -12.30 8.47 -9.39
N LYS A 113 -11.97 9.67 -9.89
CA LYS A 113 -12.87 10.48 -10.73
C LYS A 113 -13.21 9.76 -12.04
N LEU A 114 -12.22 9.15 -12.70
CA LEU A 114 -12.44 8.37 -13.92
C LEU A 114 -13.36 7.17 -13.68
N ALA A 115 -13.16 6.44 -12.58
CA ALA A 115 -14.00 5.29 -12.23
C ALA A 115 -15.48 5.69 -12.01
N VAL A 116 -15.73 6.86 -11.41
CA VAL A 116 -17.08 7.40 -11.24
C VAL A 116 -17.73 7.74 -12.58
N GLN A 117 -16.98 8.37 -13.49
CA GLN A 117 -17.45 8.72 -14.83
C GLN A 117 -17.80 7.47 -15.65
N VAL A 118 -16.92 6.46 -15.68
CA VAL A 118 -17.18 5.19 -16.37
C VAL A 118 -18.44 4.50 -15.82
N ARG A 119 -18.65 4.52 -14.50
CA ARG A 119 -19.85 3.94 -13.87
C ARG A 119 -21.14 4.69 -14.23
N ALA A 120 -21.06 6.01 -14.41
CA ALA A 120 -22.19 6.80 -14.89
C ALA A 120 -22.57 6.44 -16.33
N ILE A 121 -21.57 6.24 -17.19
CA ILE A 121 -21.76 5.83 -18.58
C ILE A 121 -22.42 4.45 -18.66
N GLY A 122 -21.91 3.47 -17.91
CA GLY A 122 -22.50 2.12 -17.88
C GLY A 122 -23.98 2.13 -17.46
N ARG A 123 -24.36 3.00 -16.53
CA ARG A 123 -25.78 3.20 -16.15
C ARG A 123 -26.61 3.78 -17.29
N SER A 124 -26.10 4.82 -17.95
CA SER A 124 -26.77 5.46 -19.10
C SER A 124 -26.99 4.47 -20.25
N LEU A 125 -25.96 3.67 -20.58
CA LEU A 125 -26.05 2.64 -21.62
C LEU A 125 -27.10 1.58 -21.27
N ASN A 126 -27.09 1.09 -20.03
CA ASN A 126 -28.06 0.08 -19.58
C ASN A 126 -29.50 0.63 -19.62
N GLN A 127 -29.70 1.92 -19.35
CA GLN A 127 -31.01 2.57 -19.50
C GLN A 127 -31.45 2.65 -20.97
N ALA A 128 -30.55 3.02 -21.89
CA ALA A 128 -30.85 3.08 -23.32
C ALA A 128 -31.20 1.69 -23.88
N VAL A 129 -30.43 0.66 -23.53
CA VAL A 129 -30.73 -0.73 -23.94
C VAL A 129 -32.08 -1.18 -23.41
N LYS A 130 -32.40 -0.88 -22.14
CA LYS A 130 -33.73 -1.19 -21.57
C LYS A 130 -34.84 -0.44 -22.29
N ALA A 131 -34.64 0.82 -22.66
CA ALA A 131 -35.62 1.62 -23.40
C ALA A 131 -35.86 1.07 -24.80
N VAL A 132 -34.80 0.68 -25.52
CA VAL A 132 -34.90 0.03 -26.84
C VAL A 132 -35.59 -1.32 -26.75
N ASN A 133 -35.23 -2.17 -25.78
CA ASN A 133 -35.90 -3.45 -25.56
C ASN A 133 -37.37 -3.28 -25.17
N ALA A 134 -37.72 -2.21 -24.46
CA ALA A 134 -39.11 -1.89 -24.15
C ALA A 134 -39.88 -1.39 -25.38
N ALA A 135 -39.24 -0.62 -26.26
CA ALA A 135 -39.81 -0.12 -27.51
C ALA A 135 -39.97 -1.22 -28.58
N ASN A 136 -39.23 -2.32 -28.48
CA ASN A 136 -39.31 -3.45 -29.41
C ASN A 136 -40.35 -4.52 -29.01
N ARG A 137 -41.20 -4.23 -28.01
CA ARG A 137 -42.31 -5.10 -27.60
C ARG A 137 -43.52 -4.89 -28.51
N PRO A 138 -44.32 -5.95 -28.80
CA PRO A 138 -45.42 -5.88 -29.76
C PRO A 138 -46.50 -4.82 -29.45
N ASP A 139 -46.64 -4.40 -28.19
CA ASP A 139 -47.60 -3.38 -27.74
C ASP A 139 -46.96 -2.00 -27.44
N ALA A 140 -45.73 -1.75 -27.89
CA ALA A 140 -44.99 -0.55 -27.51
C ALA A 140 -45.40 0.71 -28.30
N SER A 141 -45.51 1.84 -27.60
CA SER A 141 -45.97 3.13 -28.14
C SER A 141 -44.87 4.03 -28.72
N VAL A 142 -43.61 3.57 -28.80
CA VAL A 142 -42.45 4.39 -29.20
C VAL A 142 -41.79 3.81 -30.46
N PRO A 143 -41.57 4.60 -31.52
CA PRO A 143 -40.91 4.14 -32.75
C PRO A 143 -39.46 3.70 -32.49
N ILE A 144 -39.10 2.51 -32.96
CA ILE A 144 -37.77 1.90 -32.83
C ILE A 144 -36.66 2.77 -33.42
N GLU A 145 -36.94 3.55 -34.48
CA GLU A 145 -35.95 4.41 -35.13
C GLU A 145 -35.45 5.53 -34.21
N LEU A 146 -36.33 6.10 -33.38
CA LEU A 146 -35.96 7.14 -32.40
C LEU A 146 -35.10 6.57 -31.26
N ALA A 147 -35.39 5.35 -30.83
CA ALA A 147 -34.61 4.65 -29.82
C ALA A 147 -33.20 4.26 -30.35
N ALA A 148 -33.10 3.87 -31.62
CA ALA A 148 -31.83 3.55 -32.27
C ALA A 148 -30.93 4.80 -32.45
N GLN A 149 -31.48 5.96 -32.82
CA GLN A 149 -30.72 7.21 -32.89
C GLN A 149 -30.14 7.64 -31.53
N ALA A 150 -30.88 7.42 -30.44
CA ALA A 150 -30.40 7.70 -29.09
C ALA A 150 -29.22 6.80 -28.69
N VAL A 151 -29.17 5.56 -29.16
CA VAL A 151 -28.06 4.62 -28.95
C VAL A 151 -26.83 5.02 -29.77
N ILE A 152 -27.00 5.39 -31.04
CA ILE A 152 -25.90 5.86 -31.90
C ILE A 152 -25.30 7.17 -31.35
N GLY A 153 -26.12 8.11 -30.91
CA GLY A 153 -25.63 9.33 -30.23
C GLY A 153 -25.03 9.05 -28.84
N MET A 154 -25.23 7.86 -28.27
CA MET A 154 -24.55 7.42 -27.04
C MET A 154 -23.15 6.87 -27.37
N GLU A 155 -22.99 6.18 -28.50
CA GLU A 155 -21.72 5.64 -28.98
C GLU A 155 -20.66 6.73 -29.16
N ASP A 156 -21.02 7.85 -29.78
CA ASP A 156 -20.09 8.95 -30.04
C ASP A 156 -19.60 9.63 -28.73
N ARG A 157 -20.51 9.75 -27.76
CA ARG A 157 -20.20 10.21 -26.40
C ARG A 157 -19.33 9.20 -25.64
N LEU A 158 -19.60 7.91 -25.78
CA LEU A 158 -18.83 6.81 -25.20
C LEU A 158 -17.39 6.82 -25.71
N SER A 159 -17.21 6.90 -27.03
CA SER A 159 -15.91 6.97 -27.69
C SER A 159 -15.11 8.19 -27.23
N THR A 160 -15.77 9.34 -27.10
CA THR A 160 -15.15 10.56 -26.58
C THR A 160 -14.67 10.38 -25.13
N VAL A 161 -15.50 9.87 -24.23
CA VAL A 161 -15.09 9.69 -22.83
C VAL A 161 -14.01 8.63 -22.67
N ILE A 162 -14.07 7.53 -23.44
CA ILE A 162 -13.03 6.50 -23.42
C ILE A 162 -11.70 7.08 -23.91
N ALA A 163 -11.71 7.88 -24.98
CA ALA A 163 -10.52 8.55 -25.48
C ALA A 163 -9.91 9.52 -24.45
N THR A 164 -10.75 10.35 -23.81
CA THR A 164 -10.31 11.26 -22.74
C THR A 164 -9.75 10.50 -21.54
N ALA A 165 -10.44 9.47 -21.07
CA ALA A 165 -9.98 8.65 -19.95
C ALA A 165 -8.64 7.96 -20.26
N THR A 166 -8.47 7.46 -21.49
CA THR A 166 -7.21 6.81 -21.93
C THR A 166 -6.06 7.82 -21.99
N PHE A 167 -6.32 9.03 -22.48
CA PHE A 167 -5.34 10.11 -22.50
C PHE A 167 -4.92 10.54 -21.08
N ASP A 168 -5.89 10.74 -20.18
CA ASP A 168 -5.64 11.11 -18.79
C ASP A 168 -4.83 10.03 -18.06
N LEU A 169 -5.19 8.75 -18.25
CA LEU A 169 -4.44 7.63 -17.67
C LEU A 169 -3.00 7.57 -18.18
N SER A 170 -2.79 7.82 -19.48
CA SER A 170 -1.47 7.82 -20.10
C SER A 170 -0.61 9.00 -19.59
N SER A 171 -1.22 10.17 -19.39
CA SER A 171 -0.54 11.34 -18.80
C SER A 171 -0.14 11.11 -17.34
N ILE A 172 -1.05 10.55 -16.54
CA ILE A 172 -0.82 10.23 -15.12
C ILE A 172 0.29 9.19 -14.97
N THR A 173 0.26 8.11 -15.76
CA THR A 173 1.29 7.07 -15.74
C THR A 173 2.65 7.60 -16.20
N ALA A 174 2.70 8.48 -17.20
CA ALA A 174 3.94 9.16 -17.60
C ALA A 174 4.50 10.07 -16.49
N ALA A 175 3.63 10.78 -15.75
CA ALA A 175 4.03 11.62 -14.63
C ALA A 175 4.54 10.80 -13.44
N GLU A 176 3.89 9.67 -13.12
CA GLU A 176 4.36 8.68 -12.13
C GLU A 176 5.75 8.16 -12.48
N VAL A 177 5.92 7.67 -13.71
CA VAL A 177 7.21 7.17 -14.20
C VAL A 177 8.29 8.27 -14.13
N SER A 178 7.95 9.51 -14.48
CA SER A 178 8.87 10.64 -14.39
C SER A 178 9.22 11.03 -12.95
N TYR A 179 8.29 10.91 -12.00
CA TYR A 179 8.55 11.15 -10.57
C TYR A 179 9.56 10.14 -10.02
N TRP A 180 9.35 8.85 -10.34
CA TRP A 180 10.21 7.77 -9.87
C TRP A 180 11.58 7.72 -10.58
N ILE A 181 11.65 8.08 -11.86
CA ILE A 181 12.90 8.08 -12.65
C ILE A 181 13.65 9.42 -12.57
N GLY A 182 12.94 10.54 -12.37
CA GLY A 182 13.47 11.90 -12.42
C GLY A 182 14.07 12.45 -11.13
N GLY A 183 14.00 11.70 -10.01
CA GLY A 183 14.56 12.09 -8.71
C GLY A 183 16.08 12.32 -8.68
N GLY A 184 16.81 11.99 -9.74
CA GLY A 184 18.28 12.16 -9.83
C GLY A 184 18.77 13.49 -10.42
N LYS A 185 17.90 14.39 -10.92
CA LYS A 185 18.35 15.61 -11.62
C LYS A 185 17.60 16.87 -11.20
N ARG A 186 17.65 17.24 -9.91
CA ARG A 186 17.33 18.61 -9.45
C ARG A 186 17.96 18.91 -8.08
N ALA A 187 19.29 18.82 -8.01
CA ALA A 187 20.09 19.49 -6.97
C ALA A 187 21.47 19.97 -7.48
N SER A 188 21.62 20.20 -8.78
CA SER A 188 22.74 20.98 -9.32
C SER A 188 22.20 22.02 -10.30
N ARG A 189 22.01 23.24 -9.80
CA ARG A 189 21.90 24.55 -10.50
C ARG A 189 20.92 25.49 -9.79
N ILE A 190 21.30 25.91 -8.59
CA ILE A 190 21.32 27.34 -8.21
C ILE A 190 22.65 27.46 -7.45
N GLY A 191 23.77 27.89 -8.01
CA GLY A 191 23.94 29.03 -8.90
C GLY A 191 24.59 30.17 -8.09
N LYS A 192 25.93 30.14 -8.02
CA LYS A 192 26.83 31.31 -7.96
C LYS A 192 26.26 32.58 -7.29
N ARG A 193 26.69 32.85 -6.06
CA ARG A 193 26.93 34.23 -5.63
C ARG A 193 28.41 34.52 -5.86
N GLY A 194 28.68 35.35 -6.86
CA GLY A 194 29.92 36.10 -6.92
C GLY A 194 29.78 37.34 -6.03
N ALA A 195 30.68 37.45 -5.07
CA ALA A 195 31.42 38.65 -4.69
C ALA A 195 32.67 38.15 -3.96
#